data_AF-A0A0J1HLF9-F1
#
_entry.id   AF-A0A0J1HLF9-F1
#
_cell.length_a   1.000
_cell.length_b   1.000
_cell.length_c   1.000
_cell.angle_alpha   90.00
_cell.angle_beta   90.00
_cell.angle_gamma   90.00
#
_symmetry.space_group_name_H-M   'P 1'
#
loop_
_entity.id
_entity.type
_entity.pdbx_description
1 polymer ?
#
loop_
_entity_poly.entity_id
_entity_poly.type
_entity_poly.pdbx_seq_one_letter_code
_entity_poly.pdbx_strand_id
1 'polypeptide(L)'
;MDKEQALYFLENKHYNFEYLKPTDEKRLVVIEGEFGLGKSFAIDKIYLDLLLRAENEFDFPIPISINAAQLDIDVQKYLEKIVLDKSKRYWIIVDGMDEVSVSIASNILENMRIAIERWDNLCIILTSRPLSIFANISEKIRMKGLNEDEALEIVNFINNQQKLYHFYNLPKDIEVVIQRPLFAILLGLYLRKTNNIIPNTSG
;
A
#
# COMPACT_ATOMS: atom_id res chain seq x y z
N MET A 1 2.63 -20.31 5.79
CA MET A 1 1.73 -19.57 6.70
C MET A 1 0.45 -20.36 6.76
N ASP A 2 -0.06 -20.64 7.95
CA ASP A 2 -1.35 -21.31 8.10
C ASP A 2 -2.50 -20.29 8.15
N LYS A 3 -3.74 -20.77 8.11
CA LYS A 3 -4.95 -19.93 8.06
C LYS A 3 -5.07 -19.03 9.30
N GLU A 4 -4.71 -19.54 10.47
CA GLU A 4 -4.77 -18.78 11.72
C GLU A 4 -3.79 -17.61 11.72
N GLN A 5 -2.56 -17.83 11.24
CA GLN A 5 -1.57 -16.77 11.07
C GLN A 5 -2.03 -15.70 10.08
N ALA A 6 -2.68 -16.10 8.98
CA ALA A 6 -3.24 -15.16 8.02
C ALA A 6 -4.36 -14.30 8.63
N LEU A 7 -5.26 -14.92 9.38
CA LEU A 7 -6.35 -14.23 10.08
C LEU A 7 -5.82 -13.26 11.13
N TYR A 8 -4.77 -13.61 11.87
CA TYR A 8 -4.14 -12.70 12.82
C TYR A 8 -3.66 -11.40 12.16
N PHE A 9 -2.97 -11.50 11.02
CA PHE A 9 -2.56 -10.31 10.28
C PHE A 9 -3.72 -9.56 9.62
N LEU A 10 -4.86 -10.20 9.39
CA LEU A 10 -6.01 -9.51 8.84
C LEU A 10 -6.83 -8.80 9.93
N GLU A 11 -7.00 -9.39 11.09
CA GLU A 11 -8.04 -8.97 12.05
C GLU A 11 -7.47 -8.42 13.35
N ASN A 12 -6.29 -8.88 13.79
CA ASN A 12 -5.83 -8.68 15.16
C ASN A 12 -4.66 -7.70 15.29
N LYS A 13 -3.96 -7.39 14.18
CA LYS A 13 -2.90 -6.38 14.17
C LYS A 13 -3.48 -5.02 13.78
N HIS A 14 -3.25 -4.01 14.62
CA HIS A 14 -3.59 -2.63 14.29
C HIS A 14 -2.61 -2.08 13.24
N TYR A 15 -3.12 -1.76 12.05
CA TYR A 15 -2.36 -1.07 11.02
C TYR A 15 -2.78 0.40 10.99
N ASN A 16 -1.83 1.31 11.05
CA ASN A 16 -2.11 2.74 10.87
C ASN A 16 -1.69 3.17 9.45
N PHE A 17 -2.67 3.22 8.55
CA PHE A 17 -2.50 3.72 7.18
C PHE A 17 -3.14 5.10 6.97
N GLU A 18 -3.56 5.79 8.03
CA GLU A 18 -4.18 7.12 7.92
C GLU A 18 -3.25 8.13 7.24
N TYR A 19 -1.95 8.05 7.50
CA TYR A 19 -0.95 8.94 6.89
C TYR A 19 -0.82 8.77 5.36
N LEU A 20 -1.39 7.70 4.80
CA LEU A 20 -1.39 7.43 3.35
C LEU A 20 -2.64 7.99 2.66
N LYS A 21 -3.63 8.43 3.42
CA LYS A 21 -4.91 8.90 2.89
C LYS A 21 -4.83 10.39 2.48
N PRO A 22 -5.57 10.83 1.45
CA PRO A 22 -5.73 12.24 1.13
C PRO A 22 -6.39 13.00 2.28
N THR A 23 -6.14 14.30 2.35
CA THR A 23 -6.83 15.23 3.26
C THR A 23 -7.59 16.27 2.44
N ASP A 24 -8.43 17.08 3.09
CA ASP A 24 -9.14 18.16 2.41
C ASP A 24 -8.16 19.20 1.81
N GLU A 25 -6.99 19.40 2.43
CA GLU A 25 -5.92 20.28 1.91
C GLU A 25 -5.10 19.61 0.79
N LYS A 26 -5.00 18.28 0.81
CA LYS A 26 -4.19 17.50 -0.14
C LYS A 26 -5.01 16.34 -0.68
N ARG A 27 -5.85 16.66 -1.67
CA ARG A 27 -6.82 15.75 -2.29
C ARG A 27 -6.21 14.72 -3.25
N LEU A 28 -4.94 14.85 -3.63
CA LEU A 28 -4.19 13.87 -4.42
C LEU A 28 -2.94 13.45 -3.66
N VAL A 29 -2.75 12.15 -3.51
CA VAL A 29 -1.55 11.55 -2.93
C VAL A 29 -0.99 10.46 -3.84
N VAL A 30 0.34 10.38 -3.91
CA VAL A 30 1.04 9.30 -4.61
C VAL A 30 1.80 8.47 -3.58
N ILE A 31 1.32 7.27 -3.29
CA ILE A 31 1.96 6.33 -2.38
C ILE A 31 3.09 5.61 -3.12
N GLU A 32 4.32 5.99 -2.78
CA GLU A 32 5.53 5.35 -3.28
C GLU A 32 6.04 4.33 -2.26
N GLY A 33 6.43 3.14 -2.72
CA GLY A 33 7.05 2.16 -1.85
C GLY A 33 7.69 1.02 -2.62
N GLU A 34 8.70 0.41 -2.03
CA GLU A 34 9.46 -0.68 -2.65
C GLU A 34 8.64 -1.97 -2.78
N PHE A 35 9.19 -2.92 -3.54
CA PHE A 35 8.64 -4.27 -3.60
C PHE A 35 8.63 -4.94 -2.22
N GLY A 36 7.56 -5.66 -1.90
CA GLY A 36 7.40 -6.37 -0.62
C GLY A 36 7.08 -5.49 0.60
N LEU A 37 6.92 -4.17 0.42
CA LEU A 37 6.60 -3.23 1.50
C LEU A 37 5.14 -3.28 1.98
N GLY A 38 4.28 -4.01 1.26
CA GLY A 38 2.86 -4.16 1.62
C GLY A 38 1.94 -3.09 1.04
N LYS A 39 2.34 -2.38 -0.04
CA LYS A 39 1.50 -1.35 -0.69
C LYS A 39 0.09 -1.85 -1.03
N SER A 40 -0.02 -2.98 -1.75
CA SER A 40 -1.32 -3.54 -2.14
C SER A 40 -2.16 -3.91 -0.90
N PHE A 41 -1.53 -4.50 0.13
CA PHE A 41 -2.22 -4.77 1.40
C PHE A 41 -2.72 -3.51 2.09
N ALA A 42 -1.93 -2.43 2.10
CA ALA A 42 -2.33 -1.15 2.68
C ALA A 42 -3.51 -0.54 1.90
N ILE A 43 -3.49 -0.61 0.57
CA ILE A 43 -4.61 -0.19 -0.28
C ILE A 43 -5.85 -1.03 -0.03
N ASP A 44 -5.75 -2.35 0.03
CA ASP A 44 -6.88 -3.23 0.30
C ASP A 44 -7.52 -2.90 1.65
N LYS A 45 -6.69 -2.62 2.67
CA LYS A 45 -7.16 -2.21 4.00
C LYS A 45 -7.85 -0.84 3.98
N ILE A 46 -7.26 0.15 3.31
CA ILE A 46 -7.88 1.47 3.13
C ILE A 46 -9.20 1.32 2.39
N TYR A 47 -9.23 0.59 1.27
CA TYR A 47 -10.43 0.43 0.46
C TYR A 47 -11.54 -0.30 1.21
N LEU A 48 -11.22 -1.35 1.97
CA LEU A 48 -12.18 -2.04 2.83
C LEU A 48 -12.76 -1.12 3.90
N ASP A 49 -11.92 -0.33 4.58
CA ASP A 49 -12.38 0.69 5.55
C ASP A 49 -13.35 1.68 4.90
N LEU A 50 -13.01 2.19 3.70
CA LEU A 50 -13.89 3.10 2.97
C LEU A 50 -15.22 2.45 2.57
N LEU A 51 -15.20 1.19 2.13
CA LEU A 51 -16.42 0.45 1.77
C LEU A 51 -17.33 0.25 2.98
N LEU A 52 -16.76 -0.18 4.11
CA LEU A 52 -17.51 -0.36 5.35
C LEU A 52 -18.10 0.97 5.83
N ARG A 53 -17.37 2.08 5.72
CA ARG A 53 -17.89 3.40 6.05
C ARG A 53 -18.98 3.86 5.08
N ALA A 54 -18.78 3.69 3.77
CA ALA A 54 -19.78 4.02 2.75
C ALA A 54 -21.10 3.23 2.92
N GLU A 55 -21.03 2.00 3.44
CA GLU A 55 -22.22 1.20 3.74
C GLU A 55 -22.99 1.72 4.96
N ASN A 56 -22.30 2.27 5.96
CA ASN A 56 -22.88 2.67 7.24
C ASN A 56 -23.15 4.18 7.38
N GLU A 57 -22.52 5.03 6.56
CA GLU A 57 -22.59 6.50 6.61
C GLU A 57 -23.19 7.06 5.30
N PHE A 58 -24.39 7.67 5.38
CA PHE A 58 -25.18 8.09 4.21
C PHE A 58 -24.49 9.09 3.25
N ASP A 59 -23.67 10.00 3.80
CA ASP A 59 -22.98 11.05 3.05
C ASP A 59 -21.47 10.78 2.91
N PHE A 60 -21.03 9.55 3.16
CA PHE A 60 -19.63 9.18 3.03
C PHE A 60 -19.21 9.08 1.56
N PRO A 61 -17.96 9.43 1.22
CA PRO A 61 -17.48 9.36 -0.16
C PRO A 61 -17.58 7.94 -0.74
N ILE A 62 -18.01 7.85 -2.00
CA ILE A 62 -18.10 6.59 -2.74
C ILE A 62 -16.68 6.13 -3.09
N PRO A 63 -16.21 4.97 -2.57
CA PRO A 63 -14.89 4.46 -2.89
C PRO A 63 -14.89 3.72 -4.22
N ILE A 64 -13.86 3.94 -5.02
CA ILE A 64 -13.68 3.37 -6.36
C ILE A 64 -12.23 2.95 -6.51
N SER A 65 -12.00 1.69 -6.87
CA SER A 65 -10.67 1.14 -7.13
C SER A 65 -10.52 0.84 -8.63
N ILE A 66 -9.39 1.26 -9.19
CA ILE A 66 -9.05 1.15 -10.61
C ILE A 66 -7.62 0.62 -10.70
N ASN A 67 -7.37 -0.35 -11.57
CA ASN A 67 -5.99 -0.70 -11.92
C ASN A 67 -5.47 0.25 -13.00
N ALA A 68 -4.25 0.79 -12.86
CA ALA A 68 -3.69 1.75 -13.79
C ALA A 68 -3.66 1.25 -15.25
N ALA A 69 -3.50 -0.06 -15.47
CA ALA A 69 -3.53 -0.66 -16.81
C ALA A 69 -4.93 -0.66 -17.46
N GLN A 70 -5.99 -0.42 -16.69
CA GLN A 70 -7.35 -0.27 -17.20
C GLN A 70 -7.66 1.17 -17.65
N LEU A 71 -6.85 2.14 -17.26
CA LEU A 71 -7.00 3.51 -17.70
C LEU A 71 -6.53 3.62 -19.15
N ASP A 72 -7.44 4.06 -20.02
CA ASP A 72 -7.16 4.32 -21.42
C ASP A 72 -6.40 5.65 -21.60
N ILE A 73 -6.19 6.06 -22.86
CA ILE A 73 -5.50 7.32 -23.19
C ILE A 73 -6.32 8.55 -22.71
N ASP A 74 -7.64 8.43 -22.58
CA ASP A 74 -8.58 9.53 -22.27
C ASP A 74 -9.11 9.42 -20.84
N VAL A 75 -8.19 9.58 -19.89
CA VAL A 75 -8.45 9.49 -18.43
C VAL A 75 -9.57 10.43 -17.99
N GLN A 76 -9.68 11.64 -18.55
CA GLN A 76 -10.78 12.57 -18.21
C GLN A 76 -12.13 12.00 -18.57
N LYS A 77 -12.28 11.47 -19.79
CA LYS A 77 -13.53 10.86 -20.23
C LYS A 77 -13.88 9.61 -19.43
N TYR A 78 -12.88 8.86 -19.00
CA TYR A 78 -13.10 7.75 -18.07
C TYR A 78 -13.66 8.25 -16.73
N LEU A 79 -13.07 9.29 -16.14
CA LEU A 79 -13.53 9.91 -14.89
C LEU A 79 -14.93 10.53 -15.02
N GLU A 80 -15.25 11.19 -16.13
CA GLU A 80 -16.58 11.77 -16.38
C GLU A 80 -17.70 10.72 -16.37
N LYS A 81 -17.41 9.48 -16.75
CA LYS A 81 -18.38 8.38 -16.70
C LYS A 81 -18.59 7.82 -15.30
N ILE A 82 -17.66 8.09 -14.39
CA ILE A 82 -17.66 7.56 -13.02
C ILE A 82 -18.21 8.61 -12.05
N VAL A 83 -17.79 9.86 -12.20
CA VAL A 83 -18.20 11.00 -11.38
C VAL A 83 -19.53 11.54 -11.92
N LEU A 84 -20.58 10.72 -11.77
CA LEU A 84 -21.91 10.99 -12.32
C LEU A 84 -22.68 12.05 -11.54
N ASP A 85 -22.51 12.10 -10.22
CA ASP A 85 -23.25 12.99 -9.33
C ASP A 85 -22.31 13.96 -8.62
N LYS A 86 -22.38 15.24 -9.02
CA LYS A 86 -21.55 16.31 -8.43
C LYS A 86 -21.90 16.60 -6.96
N SER A 87 -23.05 16.13 -6.46
CA SER A 87 -23.44 16.28 -5.06
C SER A 87 -22.80 15.23 -4.15
N LYS A 88 -22.27 14.14 -4.71
CA LYS A 88 -21.61 13.06 -3.96
C LYS A 88 -20.11 13.25 -3.95
N ARG A 89 -19.45 12.84 -2.86
CA ARG A 89 -17.98 12.79 -2.78
C ARG A 89 -17.49 11.43 -3.29
N TYR A 90 -16.29 11.40 -3.85
CA TYR A 90 -15.66 10.17 -4.36
C TYR A 90 -14.24 10.01 -3.84
N TRP A 91 -13.87 8.77 -3.55
CA TRP A 91 -12.50 8.36 -3.25
C TRP A 91 -12.02 7.42 -4.34
N ILE A 92 -11.08 7.88 -5.16
CA ILE A 92 -10.58 7.13 -6.30
C ILE A 92 -9.19 6.60 -5.95
N ILE A 93 -9.00 5.29 -6.02
CA ILE A 93 -7.72 4.63 -5.85
C ILE A 93 -7.30 4.08 -7.21
N VAL A 94 -6.13 4.48 -7.68
CA VAL A 94 -5.50 3.94 -8.88
C VAL A 94 -4.26 3.15 -8.46
N ASP A 95 -4.33 1.83 -8.57
CA ASP A 95 -3.25 0.93 -8.17
C ASP A 95 -2.36 0.54 -9.36
N GLY A 96 -1.04 0.47 -9.14
CA GLY A 96 -0.10 -0.10 -10.11
C GLY A 96 0.41 0.88 -11.17
N MET A 97 0.70 2.13 -10.82
CA MET A 97 1.29 3.11 -11.76
C MET A 97 2.64 2.65 -12.34
N ASP A 98 3.37 1.77 -11.65
CA ASP A 98 4.61 1.15 -12.15
C ASP A 98 4.40 -0.01 -13.14
N GLU A 99 3.15 -0.46 -13.34
CA GLU A 99 2.80 -1.55 -14.26
C GLU A 99 2.52 -1.05 -15.68
N VAL A 100 2.39 0.27 -15.87
CA VAL A 100 2.21 0.92 -17.16
C VAL A 100 3.48 1.65 -17.61
N SER A 101 3.53 2.04 -18.89
CA SER A 101 4.66 2.84 -19.39
C SER A 101 4.77 4.19 -18.66
N VAL A 102 5.97 4.74 -18.53
CA VAL A 102 6.22 6.04 -17.89
C VAL A 102 5.38 7.17 -18.52
N SER A 103 5.17 7.12 -19.84
CA SER A 103 4.32 8.08 -20.55
C SER A 103 2.86 8.00 -20.08
N ILE A 104 2.32 6.77 -19.95
CA ILE A 104 0.96 6.54 -19.46
C ILE A 104 0.85 6.98 -18.00
N ALA A 105 1.81 6.60 -17.15
CA ALA A 105 1.80 6.98 -15.74
C ALA A 105 1.84 8.51 -15.55
N SER A 106 2.65 9.21 -16.37
CA SER A 106 2.71 10.67 -16.38
C SER A 106 1.40 11.29 -16.86
N ASN A 107 0.78 10.72 -17.89
CA ASN A 107 -0.52 11.18 -18.39
C ASN A 107 -1.61 11.03 -17.33
N ILE A 108 -1.67 9.88 -16.65
CA ILE A 108 -2.62 9.64 -15.55
C ILE A 108 -2.39 10.66 -14.44
N LEU A 109 -1.15 10.87 -13.98
CA LEU A 109 -0.85 11.83 -12.91
C LEU A 109 -1.39 13.23 -13.26
N GLU A 110 -1.09 13.73 -14.45
CA GLU A 110 -1.51 15.06 -14.88
C GLU A 110 -3.03 15.17 -14.98
N ASN A 111 -3.68 14.13 -15.50
CA ASN A 111 -5.13 14.09 -15.55
C ASN A 111 -5.78 14.04 -14.16
N MET A 112 -5.17 13.37 -13.19
CA MET A 112 -5.66 13.33 -11.81
C MET A 112 -5.50 14.70 -11.12
N ARG A 113 -4.44 15.45 -11.42
CA ARG A 113 -4.29 16.85 -10.98
C ARG A 113 -5.39 17.74 -11.57
N ILE A 114 -5.61 17.66 -12.87
CA ILE A 114 -6.70 18.41 -13.54
C ILE A 114 -8.05 18.02 -12.93
N ALA A 115 -8.25 16.73 -12.63
CA ALA A 115 -9.51 16.24 -12.08
C ALA A 115 -9.80 16.83 -10.68
N ILE A 116 -8.82 16.86 -9.77
CA ILE A 116 -9.06 17.44 -8.45
C ILE A 116 -9.35 18.94 -8.54
N GLU A 117 -8.70 19.69 -9.44
CA GLU A 117 -8.99 21.12 -9.64
C GLU A 117 -10.36 21.37 -10.30
N ARG A 118 -10.80 20.44 -11.16
CA ARG A 118 -12.09 20.52 -11.84
C ARG A 118 -13.27 20.14 -10.94
N TRP A 119 -13.04 19.20 -10.02
CA TRP A 119 -14.06 18.58 -9.19
C TRP A 119 -13.64 18.60 -7.71
N ASP A 120 -14.25 19.50 -6.94
CA ASP A 120 -13.95 19.69 -5.50
C ASP A 120 -14.35 18.48 -4.64
N ASN A 121 -15.17 17.58 -5.19
CA ASN A 121 -15.71 16.40 -4.52
C ASN A 121 -14.82 15.14 -4.66
N LEU A 122 -13.61 15.25 -5.23
CA LEU A 122 -12.68 14.13 -5.43
C LEU A 122 -11.55 14.10 -4.41
N CYS A 123 -11.25 12.90 -3.92
CA CYS A 123 -10.00 12.53 -3.25
C CYS A 123 -9.38 11.34 -3.99
N ILE A 124 -8.08 11.39 -4.25
CA ILE A 124 -7.40 10.46 -5.16
C ILE A 124 -6.12 9.91 -4.52
N ILE A 125 -5.95 8.60 -4.60
CA ILE A 125 -4.74 7.87 -4.22
C ILE A 125 -4.18 7.20 -5.47
N LEU A 126 -2.91 7.46 -5.79
CA LEU A 126 -2.16 6.70 -6.78
C LEU A 126 -1.12 5.85 -6.07
N THR A 127 -0.86 4.62 -6.50
CA THR A 127 0.23 3.82 -5.95
C THR A 127 1.28 3.47 -6.99
N SER A 128 2.53 3.35 -6.53
CA SER A 128 3.63 3.00 -7.41
C SER A 128 4.84 2.45 -6.65
N ARG A 129 5.66 1.66 -7.35
CA ARG A 129 7.11 1.61 -7.06
C ARG A 129 7.78 2.93 -7.42
N PRO A 130 9.03 3.19 -6.96
CA PRO A 130 9.74 4.41 -7.33
C PRO A 130 9.83 4.57 -8.85
N LEU A 131 9.31 5.68 -9.36
CA LEU A 131 9.40 6.10 -10.75
C LEU A 131 10.01 7.51 -10.81
N SER A 132 10.80 7.79 -11.85
CA SER A 132 11.47 9.09 -12.01
C SER A 132 10.48 10.26 -12.04
N ILE A 133 9.30 10.07 -12.63
CA ILE A 133 8.22 11.07 -12.68
C ILE A 133 7.65 11.44 -11.31
N PHE A 134 7.84 10.60 -10.28
CA PHE A 134 7.39 10.84 -8.91
C PHE A 134 8.53 11.30 -7.99
N ALA A 135 9.76 11.46 -8.49
CA ALA A 135 10.92 11.74 -7.66
C ALA A 135 10.78 13.03 -6.83
N ASN A 136 10.24 14.10 -7.41
CA ASN A 136 10.22 15.45 -6.82
C ASN A 136 8.81 16.10 -6.80
N ILE A 137 7.75 15.29 -6.77
CA ILE A 137 6.38 15.80 -6.70
C ILE A 137 5.95 16.00 -5.26
N SER A 138 5.13 17.03 -4.99
CA SER A 138 4.65 17.36 -3.65
C SER A 138 3.58 16.38 -3.15
N GLU A 139 2.88 15.71 -4.07
CA GLU A 139 1.82 14.73 -3.80
C GLU A 139 2.36 13.44 -3.19
N LYS A 140 3.66 13.16 -3.38
CA LYS A 140 4.27 11.91 -2.96
C LYS A 140 4.27 11.73 -1.44
N ILE A 141 3.90 10.52 -1.03
CA ILE A 141 4.05 10.00 0.33
C ILE A 141 4.81 8.69 0.23
N ARG A 142 5.92 8.57 0.95
CA ARG A 142 6.65 7.31 1.04
C ARG A 142 6.00 6.41 2.08
N MET A 143 5.60 5.21 1.65
CA MET A 143 5.15 4.19 2.57
C MET A 143 6.31 3.79 3.49
N LYS A 144 6.03 3.69 4.79
CA LYS A 144 7.03 3.30 5.78
C LYS A 144 7.14 1.77 5.78
N GLY A 145 8.36 1.27 5.92
CA GLY A 145 8.58 -0.12 6.28
C GLY A 145 8.21 -0.36 7.74
N LEU A 146 8.27 -1.63 8.15
CA LEU A 146 8.20 -2.03 9.54
C LEU A 146 9.41 -1.48 10.29
N ASN A 147 9.20 -1.05 11.53
CA ASN A 147 10.31 -0.90 12.45
C ASN A 147 10.86 -2.28 12.88
N GLU A 148 12.01 -2.30 13.56
CA GLU A 148 12.68 -3.54 13.94
C GLU A 148 11.80 -4.44 14.81
N ASP A 149 11.08 -3.87 15.79
CA ASP A 149 10.20 -4.60 16.69
C ASP A 149 9.02 -5.22 15.93
N GLU A 150 8.41 -4.46 15.01
CA GLU A 150 7.32 -4.93 14.16
C GLU A 150 7.76 -6.05 13.22
N ALA A 151 8.95 -5.93 12.62
CA ALA A 151 9.52 -6.96 11.76
C ALA A 151 9.79 -8.25 12.56
N LEU A 152 10.35 -8.11 13.76
CA LEU A 152 10.60 -9.22 14.69
C LEU A 152 9.33 -9.93 15.13
N GLU A 153 8.31 -9.16 15.48
CA GLU A 153 7.02 -9.69 15.87
C GLU A 153 6.47 -10.59 14.76
N ILE A 154 6.51 -10.14 13.49
CA ILE A 154 6.07 -10.92 12.34
C ILE A 154 6.89 -12.21 12.18
N VAL A 155 8.23 -12.11 12.24
CA VAL A 155 9.11 -13.27 12.08
C VAL A 155 8.83 -14.31 13.16
N ASN A 156 8.79 -13.89 14.43
CA ASN A 156 8.55 -14.76 15.58
C ASN A 156 7.15 -15.39 15.54
N PHE A 157 6.14 -14.60 15.19
CA PHE A 157 4.77 -15.08 15.04
C PHE A 157 4.65 -16.14 13.94
N ILE A 158 5.28 -15.93 12.79
CA ILE A 158 5.28 -16.92 11.71
C ILE A 158 6.05 -18.21 12.09
N ASN A 159 7.12 -18.08 12.87
CA ASN A 159 7.98 -19.20 13.26
C ASN A 159 7.29 -20.21 14.21
N ASN A 160 6.21 -19.82 14.91
CA ASN A 160 5.44 -20.69 15.82
C ASN A 160 6.30 -21.39 16.92
N GLN A 161 7.46 -20.86 17.30
CA GLN A 161 8.32 -21.46 18.33
C GLN A 161 8.39 -20.59 19.59
N GLN A 162 8.40 -21.24 20.76
CA GLN A 162 8.45 -20.60 22.09
C GLN A 162 9.77 -19.85 22.38
N LYS A 163 10.83 -20.08 21.60
CA LYS A 163 12.08 -19.35 21.74
C LYS A 163 11.99 -18.06 20.92
N LEU A 164 11.81 -16.94 21.62
CA LEU A 164 11.92 -15.59 21.05
C LEU A 164 13.27 -15.47 20.35
N TYR A 165 13.24 -15.23 19.03
CA TYR A 165 14.44 -14.92 18.28
C TYR A 165 14.87 -13.50 18.63
N HIS A 166 16.12 -13.33 19.07
CA HIS A 166 16.70 -12.03 19.35
C HIS A 166 17.73 -11.70 18.26
N PHE A 167 17.63 -10.48 17.72
CA PHE A 167 18.24 -9.96 16.50
C PHE A 167 19.77 -10.10 16.39
N TYR A 168 20.48 -10.24 17.50
CA TYR A 168 21.92 -9.98 17.59
C TYR A 168 22.84 -10.90 16.74
N ASN A 169 22.28 -11.86 16.00
CA ASN A 169 23.02 -12.76 15.11
C ASN A 169 22.63 -12.64 13.62
N LEU A 170 21.74 -11.72 13.24
CA LEU A 170 21.40 -11.54 11.82
C LEU A 170 22.47 -10.70 11.10
N PRO A 171 22.85 -11.06 9.87
CA PRO A 171 23.61 -10.16 9.01
C PRO A 171 22.83 -8.86 8.78
N LYS A 172 23.53 -7.71 8.77
CA LYS A 172 22.93 -6.37 8.56
C LYS A 172 22.03 -6.27 7.33
N ASP A 173 22.40 -6.97 6.26
CA ASP A 173 21.59 -6.99 5.03
C ASP A 173 20.21 -7.62 5.26
N ILE A 174 20.13 -8.64 6.12
CA ILE A 174 18.86 -9.26 6.49
C ILE A 174 18.06 -8.30 7.37
N GLU A 175 18.68 -7.64 8.35
CA GLU A 175 18.02 -6.66 9.24
C GLU A 175 17.29 -5.58 8.43
N VAL A 176 17.95 -5.01 7.41
CA VAL A 176 17.36 -3.99 6.54
C VAL A 176 16.23 -4.56 5.68
N VAL A 177 16.40 -5.77 5.14
CA VAL A 177 15.44 -6.37 4.21
C VAL A 177 14.15 -6.79 4.91
N ILE A 178 14.22 -7.27 6.16
CA ILE A 178 13.02 -7.72 6.89
C ILE A 178 12.13 -6.57 7.38
N GLN A 179 12.59 -5.32 7.31
CA GLN A 179 11.71 -4.15 7.45
C GLN A 179 10.62 -4.11 6.35
N ARG A 180 10.74 -4.93 5.30
CA ARG A 180 9.70 -5.16 4.31
C ARG A 180 8.87 -6.38 4.74
N PRO A 181 7.55 -6.22 4.98
CA PRO A 181 6.70 -7.30 5.51
C PRO A 181 6.81 -8.64 4.79
N LEU A 182 6.90 -8.63 3.45
CA LEU A 182 7.08 -9.86 2.67
C LEU A 182 8.31 -10.65 3.13
N PHE A 183 9.43 -9.98 3.34
CA PHE A 183 10.68 -10.62 3.71
C PHE A 183 10.70 -11.06 5.18
N ALA A 184 10.05 -10.32 6.08
CA ALA A 184 9.81 -10.79 7.45
C ALA A 184 9.02 -12.11 7.47
N ILE A 185 7.95 -12.20 6.66
CA ILE A 185 7.17 -13.44 6.52
C ILE A 185 8.04 -14.55 5.95
N LEU A 186 8.79 -14.29 4.87
CA LEU A 186 9.68 -15.29 4.26
C LEU A 186 10.74 -15.79 5.24
N LEU A 187 11.35 -14.92 6.04
CA LEU A 187 12.33 -15.30 7.05
C LEU A 187 11.67 -16.18 8.12
N GLY A 188 10.51 -15.79 8.66
CA GLY A 188 9.78 -16.62 9.61
C GLY A 188 9.45 -18.01 9.07
N LEU A 189 9.02 -18.10 7.81
CA LEU A 189 8.74 -19.39 7.15
C LEU A 189 10.00 -20.23 6.95
N TYR A 190 11.11 -19.58 6.60
CA TYR A 190 12.40 -20.23 6.45
C TYR A 190 12.88 -20.82 7.77
N LEU A 191 12.89 -20.04 8.85
CA LEU A 191 13.31 -20.48 10.18
C LEU A 191 12.45 -21.65 10.70
N ARG A 192 11.13 -21.59 10.45
CA ARG A 192 10.20 -22.69 10.77
C ARG A 192 10.58 -23.98 10.05
N LYS A 193 11.01 -23.89 8.78
CA LYS A 193 11.39 -25.05 7.96
C LYS A 193 12.77 -25.60 8.32
N THR A 194 13.72 -24.75 8.69
CA THR A 194 15.12 -25.13 8.93
C THR A 194 15.46 -25.38 10.39
N ASN A 195 14.45 -25.43 11.28
CA ASN A 195 14.67 -25.52 12.72
C ASN A 195 15.62 -24.42 13.23
N ASN A 196 15.37 -23.17 12.84
CA ASN A 196 16.09 -21.98 13.28
C ASN A 196 17.54 -21.82 12.80
N ILE A 197 17.93 -22.48 11.70
CA ILE A 197 19.23 -22.21 11.07
C ILE A 197 19.18 -20.83 10.42
N ILE A 198 20.13 -19.95 10.77
CA ILE A 198 20.26 -18.60 10.20
C ILE A 198 20.76 -18.69 8.75
N PRO A 199 20.13 -17.98 7.79
CA PRO A 199 20.66 -17.92 6.44
C PRO A 199 21.98 -17.13 6.42
N ASN A 200 23.01 -17.73 5.83
CA ASN A 200 24.31 -17.09 5.62
C ASN A 200 24.36 -16.40 4.25
N THR A 201 25.01 -15.24 4.16
CA THR A 201 25.11 -14.41 2.95
C THR A 201 26.13 -14.89 1.92
N SER A 202 26.70 -16.09 2.08
CA SER A 202 27.54 -16.72 1.06
C SER A 202 26.67 -17.39 0.00
N GLY A 203 26.26 -16.60 -1.00
CA GLY A 203 25.63 -17.00 -2.24
C GLY A 203 26.19 -16.20 -3.40
#